data_AF-A0A970YI36-F1
#
_entry.id   AF-A0A970YI36-F1
#
_cell.length_a   1.000
_cell.length_b   1.000
_cell.length_c   1.000
_cell.angle_alpha   90.00
_cell.angle_beta   90.00
_cell.angle_gamma   90.00
#
_symmetry.space_group_name_H-M   'P 1'
#
loop_
_entity.id
_entity.type
_entity.pdbx_description
1 polymer ?
#
loop_
_entity_poly.entity_id
_entity_poly.type
_entity_poly.pdbx_seq_one_letter_code
_entity_poly.pdbx_strand_id
1 'polypeptide(L)'
;MTAAVRKTRPVRRRRFQLRSMTRWVVFGVVGVYLLLPLVAMLEFSTRDVGWSRSFAAWRDIGVNRELLGAVTLSLELAALTVIGMLVLLTPTMVWVHLRVPRLRRVIEFICLLPLSIPAIVLVVGLAPVYSWVNYIFGDSP
;
A
#
# COMPACT_ATOMS: atom_id res chain seq x y z
N MET A 1 69.34 -3.61 -20.23
CA MET A 1 68.85 -2.25 -20.51
C MET A 1 67.33 -2.20 -20.28
N THR A 2 66.95 -1.71 -19.10
CA THR A 2 65.72 -1.00 -18.71
C THR A 2 64.41 -1.28 -19.47
N ALA A 3 63.57 -2.13 -18.89
CA ALA A 3 62.13 -2.14 -19.16
C ALA A 3 61.48 -0.91 -18.49
N ALA A 4 60.96 0.02 -19.29
CA ALA A 4 60.20 1.16 -18.81
C ALA A 4 58.80 0.70 -18.36
N VAL A 5 58.56 0.67 -17.05
CA VAL A 5 57.24 0.44 -16.47
C VAL A 5 56.35 1.65 -16.77
N ARG A 6 55.48 1.54 -17.77
CA ARG A 6 54.45 2.54 -18.10
C ARG A 6 53.36 2.50 -17.03
N LYS A 7 53.40 3.45 -16.08
CA LYS A 7 52.31 3.70 -15.12
C LYS A 7 51.02 4.08 -15.87
N THR A 8 50.05 3.18 -15.95
CA THR A 8 48.69 3.50 -16.39
C THR A 8 47.99 4.33 -15.31
N ARG A 9 47.51 5.53 -15.67
CA ARG A 9 46.74 6.40 -14.76
C ARG A 9 45.32 5.84 -14.60
N PRO A 10 44.75 5.75 -13.39
CA PRO A 10 43.42 5.20 -13.20
C PRO A 10 42.33 6.23 -13.57
N VAL A 11 41.68 6.07 -14.73
CA VAL A 11 40.55 6.91 -15.21
C VAL A 11 39.20 6.48 -14.57
N ARG A 12 39.20 5.97 -13.32
CA ARG A 12 38.01 5.31 -12.72
C ARG A 12 37.27 6.14 -11.66
N ARG A 13 37.72 7.35 -11.32
CA ARG A 13 37.12 8.15 -10.21
C ARG A 13 35.86 8.95 -10.58
N ARG A 14 35.68 9.41 -11.82
CA ARG A 14 34.55 10.30 -12.19
C ARG A 14 33.17 9.62 -12.26
N ARG A 15 33.08 8.33 -12.61
CA ARG A 15 31.79 7.61 -12.73
C ARG A 15 31.11 7.34 -11.38
N PHE A 16 31.85 7.35 -10.28
CA PHE A 16 31.30 7.05 -8.95
C PHE A 16 30.62 8.28 -8.31
N GLN A 17 31.17 9.49 -8.53
CA GLN A 17 30.65 10.74 -7.97
C GLN A 17 29.40 11.26 -8.72
N LEU A 18 29.30 11.02 -10.03
CA LEU A 18 28.08 11.35 -10.79
C LEU A 18 26.90 10.48 -10.33
N ARG A 19 27.15 9.20 -9.98
CA ARG A 19 26.14 8.29 -9.41
C ARG A 19 25.61 8.75 -8.05
N SER A 20 26.44 9.35 -7.18
CA SER A 20 25.95 9.85 -5.89
C SER A 20 25.08 11.09 -6.06
N MET A 21 25.47 12.03 -6.95
CA MET A 21 24.69 13.25 -7.17
C MET A 21 23.35 12.95 -7.85
N THR A 22 23.32 12.09 -8.87
CA THR A 22 22.05 11.66 -9.50
C THR A 22 21.14 10.95 -8.50
N ARG A 23 21.68 10.10 -7.62
CA ARG A 23 20.88 9.45 -6.56
C ARG A 23 20.25 10.46 -5.62
N TRP A 24 21.00 11.45 -5.13
CA TRP A 24 20.47 12.48 -4.25
C TRP A 24 19.43 13.37 -4.93
N VAL A 25 19.62 13.69 -6.21
CA VAL A 25 18.61 14.41 -7.01
C VAL A 25 17.33 13.58 -7.15
N VAL A 26 17.44 12.29 -7.47
CA VAL A 26 16.27 11.39 -7.59
C VAL A 26 15.54 11.26 -6.25
N PHE A 27 16.26 11.04 -5.15
CA PHE A 27 15.67 11.00 -3.81
C PHE A 27 15.04 12.35 -3.41
N GLY A 28 15.66 13.48 -3.79
CA GLY A 28 15.12 14.81 -3.55
C GLY A 28 13.81 15.04 -4.31
N VAL A 29 13.76 14.71 -5.60
CA VAL A 29 12.56 14.89 -6.44
C VAL A 29 11.43 13.96 -5.98
N VAL A 30 11.71 12.68 -5.78
CA VAL A 30 10.72 11.71 -5.28
C VAL A 30 10.26 12.08 -3.87
N GLY A 31 11.20 12.51 -3.02
CA GLY A 31 10.93 12.96 -1.67
C GLY A 31 9.99 14.17 -1.66
N VAL A 32 10.27 15.20 -2.46
CA VAL A 32 9.37 16.36 -2.58
C VAL A 32 8.02 15.94 -3.14
N TYR A 33 7.98 15.12 -4.20
CA TYR A 33 6.73 14.65 -4.79
C TYR A 33 5.83 13.91 -3.79
N LEU A 34 6.41 13.07 -2.91
CA LEU A 34 5.66 12.31 -1.91
C LEU A 34 5.37 13.11 -0.63
N LEU A 35 6.31 13.92 -0.16
CA LEU A 35 6.18 14.64 1.11
C LEU A 35 5.40 15.94 0.97
N LEU A 36 5.46 16.61 -0.17
CA LEU A 36 4.75 17.89 -0.37
C LEU A 36 3.24 17.74 -0.16
N PRO A 37 2.53 16.74 -0.74
CA PRO A 37 1.10 16.55 -0.46
C PRO A 37 0.81 16.19 1.00
N LEU A 38 1.68 15.41 1.66
CA LEU A 38 1.52 15.04 3.07
C LEU A 38 1.68 16.25 3.99
N VAL A 39 2.69 17.08 3.75
CA VAL A 39 2.89 18.34 4.50
C VAL A 39 1.75 19.31 4.23
N ALA A 40 1.26 19.39 2.98
CA ALA A 40 0.09 20.19 2.65
C ALA A 40 -1.15 19.68 3.40
N MET A 41 -1.44 18.37 3.40
CA MET A 41 -2.56 17.79 4.15
C MET A 41 -2.48 18.11 5.64
N LEU A 42 -1.29 18.02 6.25
CA LEU A 42 -1.09 18.39 7.65
C LEU A 42 -1.33 19.88 7.90
N GLU A 43 -0.85 20.75 7.01
CA GLU A 43 -1.04 22.20 7.13
C GLU A 43 -2.52 22.58 6.97
N PHE A 44 -3.19 22.04 5.95
CA PHE A 44 -4.63 22.22 5.73
C PHE A 44 -5.48 21.66 6.87
N SER A 45 -5.07 20.55 7.48
CA SER A 45 -5.78 19.96 8.63
C SER A 45 -5.83 20.88 9.86
N THR A 46 -4.97 21.91 9.95
CA THR A 46 -4.96 22.88 11.06
C THR A 46 -5.66 24.19 10.72
N ARG A 47 -6.18 24.34 9.50
CA ARG A 47 -6.88 25.55 9.06
C ARG A 47 -8.36 25.42 9.34
N ASP A 48 -8.91 26.48 9.93
CA ASP A 48 -10.34 26.62 10.19
C ASP A 48 -11.00 27.50 9.12
N VAL A 49 -12.33 27.59 9.17
CA VAL A 49 -13.13 28.43 8.25
C VAL A 49 -12.73 29.90 8.47
N GLY A 50 -12.14 30.53 7.45
CA GLY A 50 -11.65 31.91 7.52
C GLY A 50 -10.14 32.08 7.68
N TRP A 51 -9.34 31.04 7.36
CA TRP A 51 -7.87 31.08 7.37
C TRP A 51 -7.23 31.25 8.76
N SER A 52 -8.00 31.06 9.83
CA SER A 52 -7.45 30.97 11.18
C SER A 52 -6.81 29.60 11.39
N ARG A 53 -5.80 29.53 12.26
CA ARG A 53 -5.14 28.27 12.64
C ARG A 53 -5.73 27.79 13.96
N SER A 54 -6.30 26.59 13.96
CA SER A 54 -6.91 25.99 15.15
C SER A 54 -6.58 24.50 15.25
N PHE A 55 -6.38 24.02 16.47
CA PHE A 55 -6.29 22.59 16.78
C PHE A 55 -7.67 22.01 17.15
N ALA A 56 -8.75 22.74 16.89
CA ALA A 56 -10.10 22.34 17.29
C ALA A 56 -10.52 21.03 16.59
N ALA A 57 -10.24 20.90 15.29
CA ALA A 57 -10.53 19.69 14.52
C ALA A 57 -9.83 18.44 15.10
N TRP A 58 -8.57 18.56 15.51
CA TRP A 58 -7.83 17.47 16.13
C TRP A 58 -8.41 17.03 17.48
N ARG A 59 -8.89 17.97 18.28
CA ARG A 59 -9.58 17.67 19.55
C ARG A 59 -10.94 17.04 19.29
N ASP A 60 -11.65 17.47 18.26
CA ASP A 60 -12.98 16.96 17.90
C ASP A 60 -12.94 15.47 17.55
N ILE A 61 -11.85 15.00 16.93
CA ILE A 61 -11.66 13.57 16.60
C ILE A 61 -11.86 12.66 17.83
N GLY A 62 -11.37 13.09 19.00
CA GLY A 62 -11.43 12.29 20.23
C GLY A 62 -12.77 12.35 20.96
N VAL A 63 -13.68 13.23 20.57
CA VAL A 63 -14.98 13.45 21.24
C VAL A 63 -16.14 13.06 20.33
N ASN A 64 -15.95 13.13 19.01
CA ASN A 64 -16.94 12.79 18.01
C ASN A 64 -17.20 11.26 17.98
N ARG A 65 -18.33 10.84 18.54
CA ARG A 65 -18.71 9.42 18.65
C ARG A 65 -18.92 8.74 17.30
N GLU A 66 -19.42 9.47 16.30
CA GLU A 66 -19.62 8.90 14.95
C GLU A 66 -18.28 8.61 14.28
N LEU A 67 -17.32 9.54 14.38
CA LEU A 67 -15.99 9.35 13.83
C LEU A 67 -15.25 8.21 14.55
N LEU A 68 -15.31 8.17 15.88
CA LEU A 68 -14.72 7.09 16.66
C LEU A 68 -15.33 5.74 16.27
N GLY A 69 -16.66 5.67 16.10
CA GLY A 69 -17.36 4.47 15.64
C GLY A 69 -16.90 4.01 14.25
N ALA A 70 -16.77 4.93 13.30
CA ALA A 70 -16.29 4.63 11.95
C ALA A 70 -14.83 4.13 11.95
N VAL A 71 -13.97 4.75 12.75
CA VAL A 71 -12.56 4.34 12.91
C VAL A 71 -12.46 2.96 13.55
N THR A 72 -13.22 2.70 14.62
CA THR A 72 -13.23 1.39 15.28
C THR A 72 -13.73 0.29 14.34
N LEU A 73 -14.81 0.54 13.60
CA LEU A 73 -15.36 -0.43 12.64
C LEU A 73 -14.36 -0.71 11.51
N SER A 74 -13.67 0.32 11.01
CA SER A 74 -12.65 0.15 9.97
C SER A 74 -11.44 -0.65 10.46
N LEU A 75 -10.97 -0.40 11.69
CA LEU A 75 -9.91 -1.16 12.34
C LEU A 75 -10.30 -2.62 12.57
N GLU A 76 -11.54 -2.85 13.01
CA GLU A 76 -12.07 -4.18 13.27
C GLU A 76 -12.18 -4.99 11.97
N LEU A 77 -12.74 -4.41 10.90
CA LEU A 77 -12.76 -5.02 9.57
C LEU A 77 -11.36 -5.27 9.02
N ALA A 78 -10.43 -4.33 9.19
CA ALA A 78 -9.04 -4.51 8.77
C ALA A 78 -8.37 -5.67 9.53
N ALA A 79 -8.57 -5.77 10.85
CA ALA A 79 -8.04 -6.86 11.65
C ALA A 79 -8.64 -8.21 11.23
N LEU A 80 -9.97 -8.30 11.09
CA LEU A 80 -10.67 -9.52 10.66
C LEU A 80 -10.22 -9.98 9.27
N THR A 81 -10.08 -9.07 8.32
CA THR A 81 -9.63 -9.41 6.96
C THR A 81 -8.18 -9.88 6.94
N VAL A 82 -7.27 -9.23 7.68
CA VAL A 82 -5.87 -9.66 7.78
C VAL A 82 -5.76 -11.03 8.44
N ILE A 83 -6.43 -11.23 9.57
CA ILE A 83 -6.42 -12.53 10.27
C ILE A 83 -7.01 -13.60 9.36
N GLY A 84 -8.15 -13.34 8.73
CA GLY A 84 -8.80 -14.26 7.79
C GLY A 84 -7.88 -14.63 6.62
N MET A 85 -7.21 -13.64 6.01
CA MET A 85 -6.23 -13.90 4.96
C MET A 85 -5.05 -14.75 5.46
N LEU A 86 -4.50 -14.46 6.64
CA LEU A 86 -3.38 -15.22 7.17
C LEU A 86 -3.77 -16.66 7.51
N VAL A 87 -4.91 -16.85 8.17
CA VAL A 87 -5.43 -18.17 8.57
C VAL A 87 -5.83 -19.00 7.35
N LEU A 88 -6.32 -18.39 6.27
CA LEU A 88 -6.74 -19.12 5.08
C LEU A 88 -5.60 -19.30 4.08
N LEU A 89 -4.95 -18.22 3.65
CA LEU A 89 -4.00 -18.24 2.55
C LEU A 89 -2.65 -18.83 2.96
N THR A 90 -2.14 -18.51 4.16
CA THR A 90 -0.83 -19.00 4.61
C THR A 90 -0.74 -20.52 4.67
N PRO A 91 -1.64 -21.25 5.38
CA PRO A 91 -1.57 -22.70 5.40
C PRO A 91 -1.89 -23.31 4.04
N THR A 92 -2.80 -22.71 3.26
CA THR A 92 -3.11 -23.17 1.89
C THR A 92 -1.84 -23.14 1.02
N MET A 93 -1.10 -22.03 1.07
CA MET A 93 0.11 -21.87 0.26
C MET A 93 1.22 -22.83 0.72
N VAL A 94 1.39 -23.02 2.03
CA VAL A 94 2.34 -24.02 2.57
C VAL A 94 1.96 -25.43 2.13
N TRP A 95 0.69 -25.80 2.24
CA TRP A 95 0.20 -27.13 1.88
C TRP A 95 0.36 -27.43 0.39
N VAL A 96 0.02 -26.48 -0.48
CA VAL A 96 0.16 -26.61 -1.94
C VAL A 96 1.63 -26.79 -2.34
N HIS A 97 2.55 -26.05 -1.70
CA HIS A 97 3.98 -26.18 -1.97
C HIS A 97 4.54 -27.53 -1.52
N LEU A 98 4.06 -28.10 -0.41
CA LEU A 98 4.58 -29.36 0.14
C LEU A 98 3.93 -30.61 -0.42
N ARG A 99 2.61 -30.60 -0.67
CA ARG A 99 1.84 -31.81 -1.01
C ARG A 99 1.35 -31.88 -2.45
N VAL A 100 0.98 -30.75 -3.06
CA VAL A 100 0.29 -30.75 -4.37
C VAL A 100 0.85 -29.68 -5.31
N PRO A 101 2.11 -29.84 -5.78
CA PRO A 101 2.79 -28.82 -6.60
C PRO A 101 2.12 -28.57 -7.96
N ARG A 102 1.27 -29.49 -8.45
CA ARG A 102 0.51 -29.31 -9.69
C ARG A 102 -0.54 -28.20 -9.59
N LEU A 103 -1.15 -28.01 -8.42
CA LEU A 103 -2.18 -26.97 -8.19
C LEU A 103 -1.58 -25.58 -7.97
N ARG A 104 -0.27 -25.50 -7.74
CA ARG A 104 0.45 -24.25 -7.48
C ARG A 104 0.19 -23.18 -8.55
N ARG A 105 0.30 -23.54 -9.84
CA ARG A 105 0.12 -22.58 -10.94
C ARG A 105 -1.30 -22.01 -11.00
N VAL A 106 -2.32 -22.83 -10.73
CA VAL A 106 -3.72 -22.38 -10.74
C VAL A 106 -3.98 -21.43 -9.58
N ILE A 107 -3.48 -21.76 -8.38
CA ILE A 107 -3.67 -20.92 -7.20
C ILE A 107 -2.90 -19.59 -7.35
N GLU A 108 -1.65 -19.63 -7.83
CA GLU A 108 -0.89 -18.41 -8.15
C GLU A 108 -1.64 -17.54 -9.17
N PHE A 109 -2.22 -18.14 -10.22
CA PHE A 109 -3.03 -17.40 -11.19
C PHE A 109 -4.24 -16.73 -10.53
N ILE A 110 -5.02 -17.48 -9.74
CA ILE A 110 -6.19 -16.94 -9.03
C ILE A 110 -5.81 -15.80 -8.09
N CYS A 111 -4.68 -15.91 -7.37
CA CYS A 111 -4.21 -14.83 -6.47
C CYS A 111 -3.75 -13.57 -7.23
N LEU A 112 -3.29 -13.70 -8.47
CA LEU A 112 -2.88 -12.58 -9.30
C LEU A 112 -4.05 -11.92 -10.04
N LEU A 113 -5.15 -12.64 -10.27
CA LEU A 113 -6.34 -12.10 -10.95
C LEU A 113 -6.84 -10.79 -10.33
N PRO A 114 -7.10 -10.68 -9.01
CA PRO A 114 -7.59 -9.44 -8.40
C PRO A 114 -6.64 -8.26 -8.56
N LEU A 115 -5.32 -8.52 -8.66
CA LEU A 115 -4.33 -7.47 -8.86
C LEU A 115 -4.42 -6.87 -10.27
N SER A 116 -4.74 -7.70 -11.26
CA SER A 116 -4.89 -7.27 -12.65
C SER A 116 -6.25 -6.65 -12.96
N ILE A 117 -7.29 -7.05 -12.22
CA ILE A 117 -8.65 -6.54 -12.39
C ILE A 117 -8.77 -5.20 -11.67
N PRO A 118 -9.28 -4.14 -12.31
CA PRO A 118 -9.49 -2.85 -11.65
C PRO A 118 -10.42 -2.99 -10.45
N ALA A 119 -10.12 -2.29 -9.35
CA ALA A 119 -10.90 -2.37 -8.12
C ALA A 119 -12.40 -2.09 -8.33
N ILE A 120 -12.74 -1.13 -9.20
CA ILE A 120 -14.14 -0.80 -9.53
C ILE A 120 -14.89 -1.98 -10.15
N VAL A 121 -14.23 -2.78 -10.99
CA VAL A 121 -14.82 -3.95 -11.64
C VAL A 121 -15.10 -5.05 -10.61
N LEU A 122 -14.22 -5.22 -9.61
CA LEU A 122 -14.43 -6.20 -8.54
C LEU A 122 -15.64 -5.84 -7.68
N VAL A 123 -15.79 -4.57 -7.29
CA VAL A 123 -16.92 -4.12 -6.46
C VAL A 123 -18.24 -4.23 -7.21
N VAL A 124 -18.28 -3.76 -8.46
CA VAL A 124 -19.50 -3.83 -9.29
C VAL A 124 -19.84 -5.29 -9.61
N GLY A 125 -18.84 -6.13 -9.88
CA GLY A 125 -19.04 -7.56 -10.13
C GLY A 125 -19.58 -8.34 -8.92
N LEU A 126 -19.30 -7.89 -7.69
CA LEU A 126 -19.84 -8.50 -6.47
C LEU A 126 -21.28 -8.10 -6.16
N ALA A 127 -21.77 -6.97 -6.68
CA ALA A 127 -23.12 -6.46 -6.40
C ALA A 127 -24.24 -7.51 -6.63
N PRO A 128 -24.30 -8.23 -7.76
CA PRO A 128 -25.32 -9.26 -7.97
C PRO A 128 -25.17 -10.44 -6.99
N VAL A 129 -23.94 -10.81 -6.60
CA VAL A 129 -23.69 -11.86 -5.60
C VAL A 129 -24.28 -11.46 -4.25
N TYR A 130 -24.03 -10.22 -3.81
CA TYR A 130 -24.61 -9.69 -2.59
C TYR A 130 -26.14 -9.60 -2.65
N SER A 131 -26.73 -9.25 -3.80
CA SER A 131 -28.19 -9.26 -3.94
C SER A 131 -28.79 -10.65 -3.79
N TRP A 132 -28.09 -11.69 -4.28
CA TRP A 132 -28.54 -13.07 -4.14
C TRP A 132 -28.41 -13.57 -2.71
N VAL A 133 -27.30 -13.23 -2.04
CA VAL A 133 -27.12 -13.50 -0.59
C VAL A 133 -28.24 -12.84 0.21
N ASN A 134 -28.56 -11.57 -0.08
CA ASN A 134 -29.66 -10.88 0.59
C ASN A 134 -31.02 -11.49 0.28
N TYR A 135 -31.26 -11.98 -0.95
CA TYR A 135 -32.50 -12.69 -1.28
C TYR A 135 -32.66 -13.98 -0.46
N ILE A 136 -31.59 -14.73 -0.23
CA ILE A 136 -31.66 -16.02 0.48
C ILE A 136 -31.69 -15.87 1.99
N PHE A 137 -30.89 -14.95 2.53
CA PHE A 137 -30.70 -14.80 3.98
C PHE A 137 -31.39 -13.55 4.56
N GLY A 138 -31.75 -12.59 3.72
CA GLY A 138 -32.34 -11.30 4.11
C GLY A 138 -33.88 -11.28 4.14
N ASP A 139 -34.56 -12.33 3.69
CA ASP A 139 -36.01 -12.53 3.92
C ASP A 139 -36.33 -13.04 5.35
N SER A 140 -35.40 -12.82 6.30
CA SER A 140 -35.65 -12.96 7.73
C SER A 140 -36.26 -11.63 8.24
N PRO A 141 -37.42 -11.62 8.91
CA PRO A 141 -38.09 -10.40 9.35
C PRO A 141 -37.26 -9.53 10.29
#